data_AF-A0AAE1RB84-F1
#
_entry.id   AF-A0AAE1RB84-F1
#
_cell.length_a   1.000
_cell.length_b   1.000
_cell.length_c   1.000
_cell.angle_alpha   90.00
_cell.angle_beta   90.00
_cell.angle_gamma   90.00
#
_symmetry.space_group_name_H-M   'P 1'
#
loop_
_entity.id
_entity.type
_entity.pdbx_description
1 polymer ?
#
loop_
_entity_poly.entity_id
_entity_poly.type
_entity_poly.pdbx_seq_one_letter_code
_entity_poly.pdbx_strand_id
1 'polypeptide(L)' 'MGRDMMRVVIVDDNPNSYLFQPQNAITIRPFTDDLGDGELKKLTEFLSGCVEVEDMRDAVKVYHAEEEEECTSVEI' A
#
# COMPACT_ATOMS: atom_id res chain seq x y z
N MET A 1 3.34 11.08 -16.79
CA MET A 1 4.14 9.85 -16.56
C MET A 1 3.89 8.93 -17.74
N GLY A 2 4.90 8.60 -18.54
CA GLY A 2 4.77 7.70 -19.70
C GLY A 2 4.97 6.23 -19.34
N ARG A 3 4.54 5.82 -18.14
CA ARG A 3 4.66 4.45 -17.64
C ARG A 3 3.31 3.76 -17.75
N ASP A 4 3.33 2.44 -17.92
CA ASP A 4 2.14 1.62 -17.87
C ASP A 4 1.52 1.68 -16.45
N MET A 5 0.27 2.12 -16.36
CA MET A 5 -0.44 2.26 -15.10
C MET A 5 -0.73 0.91 -14.43
N MET A 6 -0.69 -0.20 -15.16
CA MET A 6 -0.76 -1.54 -14.58
C MET A 6 0.50 -1.89 -13.78
N ARG A 7 1.61 -1.16 -13.98
CA ARG A 7 2.92 -1.43 -13.38
C ARG A 7 3.38 -0.32 -12.41
N VAL A 8 2.46 0.52 -11.95
CA VAL A 8 2.75 1.67 -11.08
C VAL A 8 1.99 1.56 -9.77
N VAL A 9 2.69 1.81 -8.67
CA VAL A 9 2.12 2.02 -7.34
C VAL A 9 2.60 3.37 -6.81
N ILE A 10 1.71 4.11 -6.16
CA ILE A 10 1.99 5.34 -5.42
C ILE A 10 1.92 4.98 -3.94
N VAL A 11 2.91 5.40 -3.16
CA VAL A 11 2.92 5.23 -1.70
C VAL A 11 3.03 6.63 -1.11
N ASP A 12 2.01 7.05 -0.37
CA ASP A 12 1.92 8.40 0.18
C ASP A 12 0.98 8.37 1.41
N ASP A 13 1.26 9.20 2.41
CA ASP A 13 0.46 9.33 3.63
C ASP A 13 -0.64 10.39 3.49
N ASN A 14 -0.64 11.17 2.40
CA ASN A 14 -1.64 12.17 2.09
C ASN A 14 -2.55 11.72 0.92
N PRO A 15 -3.84 11.43 1.17
CA PRO A 15 -4.78 11.01 0.14
C PRO A 15 -4.98 11.99 -1.03
N ASN A 16 -4.66 13.27 -0.82
CA ASN A 16 -4.75 14.26 -1.88
C ASN A 16 -3.64 14.08 -2.93
N SER A 17 -2.51 13.46 -2.57
CA SER A 17 -1.35 13.26 -3.45
C SER A 17 -1.64 12.31 -4.61
N TYR A 18 -2.61 11.41 -4.46
CA TYR A 18 -3.00 10.40 -5.46
C TYR A 18 -4.48 10.46 -5.86
N LEU A 19 -5.11 11.63 -5.70
CA LEU A 19 -6.53 11.87 -5.99
C LEU A 19 -6.98 11.37 -7.37
N PHE A 20 -6.09 11.43 -8.38
CA PHE A 20 -6.39 11.02 -9.75
C PHE A 20 -6.04 9.55 -10.06
N GLN A 21 -5.38 8.84 -9.14
CA GLN A 21 -5.00 7.43 -9.29
C GLN A 21 -5.21 6.64 -8.00
N PRO A 22 -6.40 6.70 -7.36
CA PRO A 22 -6.63 6.06 -6.06
C PRO A 22 -6.46 4.54 -6.10
N GLN A 23 -6.73 3.91 -7.26
CA GLN A 23 -6.56 2.46 -7.44
C GLN A 23 -5.08 2.02 -7.48
N ASN A 24 -4.17 2.95 -7.72
CA ASN A 24 -2.73 2.71 -7.75
C ASN A 24 -2.06 3.07 -6.42
N ALA A 25 -2.81 3.45 -5.39
CA ALA A 25 -2.25 4.02 -4.18
C ALA A 25 -2.32 3.07 -2.98
N ILE A 26 -1.20 2.98 -2.26
CA ILE A 26 -1.13 2.47 -0.90
C ILE A 26 -1.00 3.69 0.02
N THR A 27 -2.00 3.87 0.88
CA THR A 27 -1.92 4.85 1.96
C THR A 27 -1.02 4.27 3.05
N ILE A 28 0.17 4.81 3.21
CA ILE A 28 1.06 4.40 4.30
C ILE A 28 0.72 5.21 5.55
N ARG A 29 0.87 4.60 6.74
CA ARG A 29 0.71 5.37 7.98
C ARG A 29 1.80 6.45 8.07
N PRO A 30 1.46 7.68 8.48
CA PRO A 30 2.46 8.72 8.70
C PRO A 30 3.47 8.28 9.77
N PHE A 31 4.75 8.49 9.51
CA PHE A 31 5.78 8.28 10.51
C PHE A 31 5.74 9.40 11.56
N THR A 32 5.57 9.04 12.83
CA THR A 32 5.49 10.00 13.95
C THR A 32 6.59 9.78 14.99
N ASP A 33 7.84 9.60 14.54
CA ASP A 33 9.03 9.37 15.39
C ASP A 33 8.96 8.09 16.27
N ASP A 34 8.11 7.13 15.91
CA ASP A 34 8.06 5.84 16.60
C ASP A 34 9.19 4.91 16.11
N LEU A 35 10.12 4.58 17.00
CA LEU A 35 11.20 3.63 16.70
C LEU A 35 10.71 2.19 16.56
N GLY A 36 9.48 1.89 17.01
CA GLY A 36 8.79 0.63 16.78
C GLY A 36 8.07 0.55 15.44
N ASP A 37 8.08 1.62 14.64
CA ASP A 37 7.43 1.66 13.32
C ASP A 37 7.97 0.54 12.40
N GLY A 38 7.04 -0.19 11.79
CA GLY A 38 7.32 -1.30 10.89
C GLY A 38 6.76 -1.11 9.49
N GLU A 39 6.25 0.07 9.13
CA GLU A 39 5.42 0.27 7.94
C GLU A 39 6.20 0.00 6.65
N LEU A 40 7.43 0.51 6.56
CA LEU A 40 8.28 0.25 5.40
C LEU A 40 8.69 -1.22 5.30
N LYS A 41 8.79 -1.93 6.42
CA LYS A 41 9.09 -3.36 6.43
C LYS A 41 7.90 -4.15 5.89
N LYS A 42 6.68 -3.90 6.39
CA LYS A 42 5.44 -4.49 5.87
C LYS A 42 5.28 -4.24 4.37
N LEU A 43 5.47 -3.00 3.95
CA LEU A 43 5.41 -2.61 2.53
C LEU A 43 6.46 -3.33 1.67
N THR A 44 7.69 -3.49 2.18
CA THR A 44 8.75 -4.22 1.46
C THR A 44 8.39 -5.69 1.28
N GLU A 45 7.87 -6.34 2.32
CA GLU A 45 7.43 -7.74 2.27
C GLU A 45 6.31 -7.91 1.22
N PHE A 46 5.29 -7.05 1.24
CA PHE A 46 4.23 -7.05 0.23
C PHE A 46 4.76 -6.84 -1.20
N LEU A 47 5.57 -5.81 -1.44
CA LEU A 47 6.09 -5.51 -2.78
C LEU A 47 7.01 -6.62 -3.32
N SER A 48 7.73 -7.31 -2.42
CA SER A 48 8.56 -8.46 -2.81
C SER A 48 7.75 -9.65 -3.34
N GLY A 49 6.50 -9.79 -2.91
CA GLY A 49 5.56 -10.80 -3.42
C GLY A 49 4.93 -10.44 -4.78
N CYS A 50 5.05 -9.19 -5.23
CA CYS A 50 4.33 -8.68 -6.41
C CYS A 50 5.08 -8.88 -7.74
N VAL A 51 6.16 -9.66 -7.79
CA VAL A 51 7.04 -9.78 -8.99
C VAL A 51 6.28 -10.28 -10.22
N GLU A 52 5.37 -11.24 -10.04
CA GLU A 52 4.61 -11.89 -11.12
C GLU A 52 3.20 -11.29 -11.32
N VAL A 53 2.83 -10.26 -10.57
CA VAL A 53 1.52 -9.60 -10.68
C VAL A 53 1.45 -8.87 -12.02
N GLU A 54 0.43 -9.15 -12.83
CA GLU A 54 0.22 -8.50 -14.13
C GLU A 54 -0.26 -7.05 -13.96
N ASP A 55 -1.22 -6.82 -13.05
CA ASP A 55 -1.77 -5.51 -12.71
C ASP A 55 -1.64 -5.20 -11.22
N MET A 56 -0.80 -4.23 -10.88
CA MET A 56 -0.55 -3.81 -9.51
C MET A 56 -1.81 -3.32 -8.78
N ARG A 57 -2.85 -2.87 -9.51
CA ARG A 57 -4.11 -2.44 -8.88
C ARG A 57 -4.83 -3.60 -8.19
N ASP A 58 -4.62 -4.84 -8.63
CA ASP A 58 -5.19 -6.01 -7.95
C ASP A 58 -4.41 -6.35 -6.69
N ALA A 59 -3.08 -6.26 -6.73
CA ALA A 59 -2.26 -6.41 -5.52
C ALA A 59 -2.55 -5.33 -4.48
N VAL A 60 -2.76 -4.07 -4.91
CA VAL A 60 -3.14 -2.96 -4.01
C VAL A 60 -4.47 -3.25 -3.29
N LYS A 61 -5.46 -3.85 -3.97
CA LYS A 61 -6.71 -4.27 -3.30
C LYS A 61 -6.48 -5.33 -2.23
N VAL A 62 -5.57 -6.28 -2.48
CA VAL A 62 -5.22 -7.32 -1.51
C VAL A 62 -4.54 -6.71 -0.29
N TYR A 63 -3.60 -5.79 -0.48
CA TYR A 63 -2.93 -5.08 0.61
C TYR A 63 -3.95 -4.41 1.56
N HIS A 64 -4.93 -3.71 1.01
CA HIS A 64 -5.97 -3.05 1.81
C HIS A 64 -6.91 -4.05 2.51
N ALA A 65 -7.16 -5.22 1.92
CA ALA A 65 -7.97 -6.26 2.56
C ALA A 65 -7.26 -6.88 3.78
N GLU A 66 -5.94 -7.08 3.69
CA GLU A 66 -5.13 -7.60 4.80
C GLU A 66 -5.05 -6.61 5.98
N GLU A 67 -4.97 -5.29 5.70
CA GLU A 67 -4.99 -4.26 6.74
C GLU A 67 -6.36 -4.16 7.47
N GLU A 68 -7.48 -4.38 6.76
CA GLU A 68 -8.81 -4.44 7.37
C GLU A 68 -8.97 -5.66 8.31
N GLU A 69 -8.37 -6.82 7.97
CA GLU A 69 -8.36 -8.01 8.82
C GLU A 69 -7.44 -7.86 10.05
N GLU A 70 -6.29 -7.18 9.91
CA GLU A 70 -5.42 -6.86 11.05
C GLU A 70 -6.13 -5.91 12.03
N CYS A 71 -6.83 -4.89 11.53
CA CYS A 71 -7.55 -3.91 12.36
C CYS A 71 -8.75 -4.52 13.11
N THR A 72 -9.44 -5.52 12.53
CA THR A 72 -10.54 -6.22 13.20
C THR A 72 -10.06 -7.26 14.22
N SER A 73 -8.84 -7.77 14.06
CA SER A 73 -8.24 -8.74 14.99
C SER A 73 -7.74 -8.12 16.30
N VAL A 74 -7.54 -6.79 16.35
CA VAL A 74 -7.13 -6.06 17.57
C VAL A 74 -8.31 -5.62 18.44
N GLU A 75 -9.56 -5.76 17.97
CA GLU A 75 -10.77 -5.33 18.69
C GLU A 75 -11.52 -6.47 19.45
N ILE A 76 -10.91 -7.64 19.65
CA ILE A 76 -11.50 -8.78 20.40
C ILE A 76 -10.70 -9.12 21.66
#